data_AF-A0A8S1TMF5-F1
#
_entry.id   AF-A0A8S1TMF5-F1
#
_cell.length_a   1.000
_cell.length_b   1.000
_cell.length_c   1.000
_cell.angle_alpha   90.00
_cell.angle_beta   90.00
_cell.angle_gamma   90.00
#
_symmetry.space_group_name_H-M   'P 1'
#
loop_
_entity.id
_entity.type
_entity.pdbx_description
1 polymer ?
#
loop_
_entity_poly.entity_id
_entity_poly.type
_entity_poly.pdbx_seq_one_letter_code
_entity_poly.pdbx_strand_id
1 'polypeptide(L)'
;MRQEILLTCSYEEHENSPIIGICTNKNCKHKRTYCIACKPQFHTEHSDDLVRLHEFDSWIKSRRQLIEPVNQLIGEVQSFQKSLKCLVENVDKKSQPDLETLNCSEIEEYINQLILLEKSQVRLIPKIRQLISFQEKLKKEIESLILNKELSENEQLTIQELCYSQQMNSSCIIKDDDIKIEEYKETDKYTKIQIKFSQELKYEDITLTKNQLIAQGDLFALCEPVLPMNLSTKFAFKCHEDGIYIGVCRKELIQKANFNPKLNKIGHGAYLIFCDGSVYSHLEKEKNLTKQSFKYAKNDIIQVIVQMAEQKITWIKQYTNEEFSMKLEIAEDLCPCVQLWGKPGTQVEIVDF
;
A
#
# COMPACT_ATOMS: atom_id res chain seq x y z
N MET A 1 12.29 -52.32 -5.05
CA MET A 1 12.24 -51.68 -3.72
C MET A 1 12.78 -50.27 -3.87
N ARG A 2 11.94 -49.24 -3.74
CA ARG A 2 12.44 -47.86 -3.62
C ARG A 2 12.84 -47.68 -2.17
N GLN A 3 14.10 -47.32 -1.90
CA GLN A 3 14.50 -46.88 -0.57
C GLN A 3 13.68 -45.63 -0.23
N GLU A 4 12.92 -45.68 0.85
CA GLU A 4 12.26 -44.49 1.40
C GLU A 4 13.35 -43.57 1.93
N ILE A 5 13.55 -42.45 1.25
CA ILE A 5 14.43 -41.40 1.74
C ILE A 5 13.68 -40.71 2.87
N LEU A 6 14.11 -40.93 4.11
CA LEU A 6 13.55 -40.25 5.27
C LEU A 6 14.06 -38.81 5.30
N LEU A 7 13.17 -37.84 5.15
CA LEU A 7 13.52 -36.42 5.27
C LEU A 7 13.74 -36.06 6.74
N THR A 8 14.94 -35.61 7.07
CA THR A 8 15.33 -35.21 8.43
C THR A 8 15.55 -33.69 8.53
N CYS A 9 15.42 -33.15 9.75
CA CYS A 9 15.65 -31.74 10.02
C CYS A 9 17.13 -31.39 9.93
N SER A 10 17.44 -30.23 9.32
CA SER A 10 18.80 -29.71 9.14
C SER A 10 19.17 -28.62 10.14
N TYR A 11 18.37 -28.41 11.19
CA TYR A 11 18.66 -27.41 12.22
C TYR A 11 19.54 -28.01 13.31
N GLU A 12 20.45 -27.18 13.83
CA GLU A 12 21.32 -27.55 14.93
C GLU A 12 20.48 -28.01 16.13
N GLU A 13 20.86 -29.11 16.77
CA GLU A 13 20.16 -29.79 17.87
C GLU A 13 18.85 -30.52 17.48
N HIS A 14 18.39 -30.41 16.24
CA HIS A 14 17.25 -31.17 15.70
C HIS A 14 17.68 -32.23 14.67
N GLU A 15 18.99 -32.45 14.52
CA GLU A 15 19.53 -33.36 13.52
C GLU A 15 18.91 -34.74 13.73
N ASN A 16 18.49 -35.37 12.64
CA ASN A 16 17.79 -36.67 12.62
C ASN A 16 16.31 -36.66 13.00
N SER A 17 15.74 -35.54 13.47
CA SER A 17 14.28 -35.47 13.70
C SER A 17 13.52 -35.55 12.37
N PRO A 18 12.49 -36.41 12.24
CA PRO A 18 11.73 -36.53 10.99
C PRO A 18 10.96 -35.25 10.69
N ILE A 19 10.98 -34.83 9.43
CA ILE A 19 10.15 -33.73 8.95
C ILE A 19 8.67 -34.16 8.96
N ILE A 20 7.82 -33.34 9.58
CA ILE A 20 6.39 -33.61 9.72
C ILE A 20 5.52 -32.67 8.89
N GLY A 21 6.07 -31.54 8.43
CA GLY A 21 5.33 -30.58 7.61
C GLY A 21 6.17 -29.42 7.10
N ILE A 22 5.48 -28.42 6.57
CA ILE A 22 6.06 -27.21 5.96
C ILE A 22 5.37 -25.97 6.55
N CYS A 23 6.15 -24.93 6.85
CA CYS A 23 5.63 -23.62 7.22
C CYS A 23 5.27 -22.81 5.97
N THR A 24 4.04 -22.30 5.92
CA THR A 24 3.52 -21.52 4.79
C THR A 24 3.44 -20.01 5.05
N ASN A 25 3.73 -19.58 6.28
CA ASN A 25 3.73 -18.18 6.68
C ASN A 25 4.81 -17.39 5.89
N LYS A 26 4.41 -16.27 5.27
CA LYS A 26 5.30 -15.45 4.43
C LYS A 26 6.32 -14.64 5.23
N ASN A 27 6.00 -14.31 6.49
CA ASN A 27 6.79 -13.47 7.38
C ASN A 27 7.64 -14.29 8.35
N CYS A 28 7.55 -15.62 8.30
CA CYS A 28 8.36 -16.49 9.15
C CYS A 28 9.83 -16.39 8.78
N LYS A 29 10.66 -15.98 9.74
CA LYS A 29 12.13 -15.94 9.60
C LYS A 29 12.74 -17.34 9.37
N HIS A 30 12.02 -18.38 9.75
CA HIS A 30 12.40 -19.79 9.58
C HIS A 30 11.45 -20.51 8.61
N LYS A 31 11.17 -19.92 7.44
CA LYS A 31 10.29 -20.50 6.42
C LYS A 31 10.91 -21.75 5.77
N ARG A 32 10.71 -22.91 6.39
CA ARG A 32 11.26 -24.22 5.97
C ARG A 32 10.31 -25.38 6.32
N THR A 33 10.73 -26.59 5.97
CA THR A 33 10.20 -27.82 6.56
C THR A 33 10.43 -27.83 8.07
N TYR A 34 9.47 -28.34 8.83
CA TYR A 34 9.55 -28.40 10.28
C TYR A 34 9.44 -29.84 10.79
N CYS A 35 10.19 -30.15 11.85
CA CYS A 35 10.06 -31.35 12.66
C CYS A 35 9.24 -31.05 13.93
N ILE A 36 9.05 -32.05 14.79
CA ILE A 36 8.31 -31.89 16.05
C ILE A 36 8.92 -30.82 16.98
N ALA A 37 10.25 -30.71 17.03
CA ALA A 37 10.96 -29.76 17.88
C ALA A 37 10.98 -28.34 17.30
N CYS A 38 11.00 -28.19 15.97
CA CYS A 38 10.89 -26.89 15.32
C CYS A 38 9.57 -26.18 15.62
N LYS A 39 8.47 -26.93 15.83
CA LYS A 39 7.14 -26.34 16.05
C LYS A 39 7.10 -25.40 17.27
N PRO A 40 7.44 -25.84 18.50
CA PRO A 40 7.46 -24.98 19.67
C PRO A 40 8.61 -23.96 19.68
N GLN A 41 9.71 -24.21 18.97
CA GLN A 41 10.87 -23.31 18.97
C GLN A 41 10.74 -22.15 17.98
N PHE A 42 10.16 -22.37 16.80
CA PHE A 42 10.14 -21.38 15.71
C PHE A 42 8.74 -20.99 15.22
N HIS A 43 7.72 -21.80 15.52
CA HIS A 43 6.42 -21.69 14.86
C HIS A 43 5.24 -21.57 15.84
N THR A 44 5.51 -21.27 17.11
CA THR A 44 4.46 -21.11 18.13
C THR A 44 3.51 -19.97 17.78
N GLU A 45 4.03 -18.85 17.32
CA GLU A 45 3.24 -17.65 16.98
C GLU A 45 2.39 -17.78 15.70
N HIS A 46 2.59 -18.83 14.89
CA HIS A 46 1.89 -19.01 13.61
C HIS A 46 1.63 -20.49 13.32
N SER A 47 1.17 -21.21 14.33
CA SER A 47 1.00 -22.66 14.23
C SER A 47 -0.08 -23.08 13.21
N ASP A 48 -1.02 -22.17 12.91
CA ASP A 48 -2.09 -22.35 11.91
C ASP A 48 -1.57 -22.31 10.47
N ASP A 49 -0.39 -21.73 10.25
CA ASP A 49 0.26 -21.67 8.93
C ASP A 49 1.12 -22.90 8.63
N LEU A 50 1.07 -23.92 9.51
CA LEU A 50 1.81 -25.17 9.35
C LEU A 50 0.94 -26.21 8.65
N VAL A 51 1.45 -26.72 7.52
CA VAL A 51 0.78 -27.77 6.74
C VAL A 51 1.53 -29.07 6.93
N ARG A 52 0.83 -30.14 7.34
CA ARG A 52 1.48 -31.46 7.49
C ARG A 52 1.87 -32.03 6.14
N LEU A 53 2.93 -32.82 6.10
CA LEU A 53 3.49 -33.33 4.84
C LEU A 53 2.46 -34.14 4.02
N HIS A 54 1.64 -34.95 4.69
CA HIS A 54 0.60 -35.76 4.04
C HIS A 54 -0.60 -34.94 3.55
N GLU A 55 -0.78 -33.72 4.06
CA GLU A 55 -1.82 -32.78 3.64
C GLU A 55 -1.31 -31.82 2.56
N PHE A 56 0.00 -31.76 2.36
CA PHE A 56 0.65 -30.76 1.52
C PHE A 56 0.19 -30.83 0.06
N ASP A 57 0.03 -32.03 -0.50
CA ASP A 57 -0.50 -32.21 -1.85
C ASP A 57 -1.93 -31.68 -1.99
N SER A 58 -2.79 -31.94 -0.99
CA SER A 58 -4.16 -31.44 -0.95
C SER A 58 -4.18 -29.92 -0.81
N TRP A 59 -3.29 -29.36 -0.01
CA TRP A 59 -3.11 -27.91 0.15
C TRP A 59 -2.62 -27.25 -1.14
N ILE A 60 -1.64 -27.82 -1.85
CA ILE A 60 -1.21 -27.31 -3.16
C ILE A 60 -2.37 -27.36 -4.15
N LYS A 61 -3.11 -28.46 -4.19
CA LYS A 61 -4.25 -28.63 -5.10
C LYS A 61 -5.33 -27.58 -4.83
N SER A 62 -5.69 -27.34 -3.57
CA SER A 62 -6.69 -26.32 -3.24
C SER A 62 -6.24 -24.91 -3.64
N ARG A 63 -4.96 -24.57 -3.44
CA ARG A 63 -4.40 -23.28 -3.88
C ARG A 63 -4.35 -23.16 -5.40
N ARG A 64 -4.02 -24.24 -6.13
CA ARG A 64 -4.05 -24.25 -7.59
C ARG A 64 -5.47 -24.09 -8.14
N GLN A 65 -6.46 -24.72 -7.52
CA GLN A 65 -7.86 -24.59 -7.94
C GLN A 65 -8.39 -23.15 -7.88
N LEU A 66 -7.84 -22.31 -7.00
CA LEU A 66 -8.17 -20.88 -6.94
C LEU A 66 -7.52 -20.09 -8.09
N ILE A 67 -6.33 -20.49 -8.54
CA ILE A 67 -5.52 -19.76 -9.52
C ILE A 67 -5.82 -20.20 -10.96
N GLU A 68 -6.16 -21.47 -11.18
CA GLU A 68 -6.35 -22.05 -12.51
C GLU A 68 -7.43 -21.34 -13.35
N PRO A 69 -8.62 -20.99 -12.81
CA PRO A 69 -9.62 -20.26 -13.58
C PRO A 69 -9.14 -18.87 -14.02
N VAL A 70 -8.27 -18.23 -13.21
CA VAL A 70 -7.68 -16.93 -13.53
C VAL A 70 -6.73 -17.05 -14.71
N ASN A 71 -5.83 -18.03 -14.64
CA ASN A 71 -4.85 -18.28 -15.69
C ASN A 71 -5.53 -18.64 -17.02
N GLN A 72 -6.60 -19.45 -16.97
CA GLN A 72 -7.40 -19.75 -18.15
C GLN A 72 -8.00 -18.48 -18.76
N LEU A 73 -8.61 -17.63 -17.95
CA LEU A 73 -9.25 -16.40 -18.42
C LEU A 73 -8.24 -15.38 -18.95
N ILE A 74 -7.06 -15.26 -18.32
CA ILE A 74 -5.93 -14.47 -18.82
C ILE A 74 -5.50 -14.98 -20.21
N GLY A 75 -5.36 -16.30 -20.37
CA GLY A 75 -5.02 -16.92 -21.65
C GLY A 75 -6.05 -16.62 -22.73
N GLU A 76 -7.34 -16.71 -22.41
CA GLU A 76 -8.41 -16.35 -23.35
C GLU A 76 -8.33 -14.89 -23.78
N VAL A 77 -8.12 -13.96 -22.84
CA VAL A 77 -8.02 -12.51 -23.12
C VAL A 77 -6.78 -12.18 -23.94
N GLN A 78 -5.64 -12.80 -23.65
CA GLN A 78 -4.42 -12.64 -24.45
C GLN A 78 -4.59 -13.15 -25.88
N SER A 79 -5.24 -14.31 -26.05
CA SER A 79 -5.55 -14.84 -27.38
C SER A 79 -6.44 -13.88 -28.17
N PHE A 80 -7.42 -13.29 -27.48
CA PHE A 80 -8.35 -12.33 -28.06
C PHE A 80 -7.67 -11.02 -28.46
N GLN A 81 -6.82 -10.49 -27.58
CA GLN A 81 -5.99 -9.31 -27.84
C GLN A 81 -5.13 -9.51 -29.09
N LYS A 82 -4.51 -10.69 -29.24
CA LYS A 82 -3.70 -11.03 -30.42
C LYS A 82 -4.54 -11.04 -31.70
N SER A 83 -5.74 -11.64 -31.66
CA SER A 83 -6.67 -11.63 -32.79
C SER A 83 -7.12 -10.21 -33.17
N LEU A 84 -7.47 -9.37 -32.20
CA LEU A 84 -7.82 -7.97 -32.44
C LEU A 84 -6.66 -7.19 -33.05
N LYS A 85 -5.45 -7.34 -32.50
CA LYS A 85 -4.27 -6.66 -33.01
C LYS A 85 -4.02 -7.01 -34.49
N CYS A 86 -4.15 -8.29 -34.85
CA CYS A 86 -4.02 -8.72 -36.24
C CYS A 86 -5.11 -8.12 -37.15
N LEU A 87 -6.37 -8.04 -36.68
CA LEU A 87 -7.46 -7.42 -37.43
C LEU A 87 -7.24 -5.91 -37.63
N VAL A 88 -6.86 -5.21 -36.57
CA VAL A 88 -6.55 -3.77 -36.63
C VAL A 88 -5.38 -3.52 -37.56
N GLU A 89 -4.28 -4.28 -37.46
CA GLU A 89 -3.14 -4.15 -38.38
C GLU A 89 -3.53 -4.41 -39.84
N ASN A 90 -4.49 -5.30 -40.12
CA ASN A 90 -4.97 -5.54 -41.49
C ASN A 90 -5.82 -4.38 -42.02
N VAL A 91 -6.64 -3.77 -41.15
CA VAL A 91 -7.44 -2.58 -41.48
C VAL A 91 -6.52 -1.36 -41.64
N ASP A 92 -5.51 -1.23 -40.78
CA ASP A 92 -4.55 -0.10 -40.74
C ASP A 92 -3.51 -0.18 -41.85
N LYS A 93 -3.06 -1.36 -42.28
CA LYS A 93 -2.22 -1.48 -43.50
C LYS A 93 -2.93 -0.98 -44.75
N LYS A 94 -4.27 -0.99 -44.72
CA LYS A 94 -5.13 -0.39 -45.74
C LYS A 94 -5.57 1.02 -45.36
N SER A 95 -5.08 1.64 -44.27
CA SER A 95 -5.62 2.91 -43.78
C SER A 95 -5.35 4.05 -44.77
N GLN A 96 -6.47 4.60 -45.25
CA GLN A 96 -6.63 5.43 -46.44
C GLN A 96 -6.51 4.65 -47.76
N PRO A 97 -7.34 3.61 -47.98
CA PRO A 97 -7.56 3.22 -49.36
C PRO A 97 -8.21 4.44 -50.01
N ASP A 98 -7.59 4.97 -51.06
CA ASP A 98 -8.29 5.94 -51.89
C ASP A 98 -9.51 5.21 -52.46
N LEU A 99 -10.69 5.49 -51.91
CA LEU A 99 -11.94 4.81 -52.24
C LEU A 99 -12.26 4.96 -53.72
N GLU A 100 -11.70 5.98 -54.39
CA GLU A 100 -11.84 6.22 -55.82
C GLU A 100 -11.03 5.23 -56.68
N THR A 101 -10.04 4.56 -56.08
CA THR A 101 -9.11 3.64 -56.78
C THR A 101 -9.42 2.16 -56.55
N LEU A 102 -10.23 1.84 -55.54
CA LEU A 102 -10.57 0.45 -55.23
C LEU A 102 -11.59 -0.12 -56.21
N ASN A 103 -11.38 -1.37 -56.63
CA ASN A 103 -12.40 -2.12 -57.33
C ASN A 103 -13.43 -2.71 -56.36
N CYS A 104 -14.59 -3.16 -56.88
CA CYS A 104 -15.69 -3.68 -56.04
C CYS A 104 -15.28 -4.86 -55.15
N SER A 105 -14.37 -5.73 -55.61
CA SER A 105 -13.90 -6.89 -54.83
C SER A 105 -13.07 -6.45 -53.62
N GLU A 106 -12.25 -5.41 -53.77
CA GLU A 106 -11.43 -4.87 -52.69
C GLU A 106 -12.26 -4.16 -51.63
N ILE A 107 -13.31 -3.44 -52.07
CA ILE A 107 -14.29 -2.81 -51.18
C ILE A 107 -15.03 -3.88 -50.37
N GLU A 108 -15.48 -4.96 -51.01
CA GLU A 108 -16.17 -6.07 -50.34
C GLU A 108 -15.26 -6.75 -49.30
N GLU A 109 -13.99 -6.98 -49.64
CA GLU A 109 -13.01 -7.53 -48.70
C GLU A 109 -12.81 -6.60 -47.49
N TYR A 110 -12.69 -5.29 -47.73
CA TYR A 110 -12.53 -4.30 -46.65
C TYR A 110 -13.76 -4.24 -45.73
N ILE A 111 -14.97 -4.26 -46.30
CA ILE A 111 -16.22 -4.33 -45.53
C ILE A 111 -16.26 -5.61 -44.69
N ASN A 112 -15.89 -6.75 -45.25
CA ASN A 112 -15.84 -8.01 -44.52
C ASN A 112 -14.84 -7.99 -43.35
N GLN A 113 -13.70 -7.32 -43.52
CA GLN A 113 -12.72 -7.11 -42.43
C GLN A 113 -13.30 -6.22 -41.31
N LEU A 114 -14.00 -5.14 -41.65
CA LEU A 114 -14.66 -4.27 -40.67
C LEU A 114 -15.78 -5.01 -39.91
N ILE A 115 -16.61 -5.79 -40.60
CA ILE A 115 -17.65 -6.62 -39.98
C ILE A 115 -17.01 -7.63 -39.01
N LEU A 116 -15.88 -8.24 -39.39
CA LEU A 116 -15.16 -9.18 -38.54
C LEU A 116 -14.57 -8.49 -37.30
N LEU A 117 -14.08 -7.26 -37.44
CA LEU A 117 -13.60 -6.44 -36.33
C LEU A 117 -14.73 -6.12 -35.35
N GLU A 118 -15.88 -5.67 -35.85
CA GLU A 118 -17.07 -5.37 -35.03
C GLU A 118 -17.55 -6.62 -34.28
N LYS A 119 -17.72 -7.74 -34.98
CA LYS A 119 -18.10 -9.03 -34.36
C LYS A 119 -17.12 -9.45 -33.27
N SER A 120 -15.83 -9.19 -33.46
CA SER A 120 -14.80 -9.45 -32.46
C SER A 120 -15.01 -8.53 -31.24
N GLN A 121 -15.14 -7.22 -31.42
CA GLN A 121 -15.38 -6.29 -30.31
C GLN A 121 -16.58 -6.68 -29.45
N VAL A 122 -17.70 -7.08 -30.09
CA VAL A 122 -18.90 -7.56 -29.38
C VAL A 122 -18.63 -8.81 -28.54
N ARG A 123 -17.79 -9.73 -29.02
CA ARG A 123 -17.39 -10.95 -28.27
C ARG A 123 -16.44 -10.67 -27.10
N LEU A 124 -15.68 -9.58 -27.14
CA LEU A 124 -14.76 -9.20 -26.07
C LEU A 124 -15.50 -8.72 -24.82
N ILE A 125 -16.56 -7.95 -25.00
CA ILE A 125 -17.34 -7.35 -23.92
C ILE A 125 -17.75 -8.37 -22.83
N PRO A 126 -18.38 -9.53 -23.15
CA PRO A 126 -18.75 -10.49 -22.12
C PRO A 126 -17.54 -11.11 -21.41
N LYS A 127 -16.40 -11.28 -22.09
CA LYS A 127 -15.16 -11.80 -21.47
C LYS A 127 -14.56 -10.81 -20.49
N ILE A 128 -14.56 -9.51 -20.82
CA ILE A 128 -14.16 -8.45 -19.88
C ILE A 128 -15.11 -8.42 -18.68
N ARG A 129 -16.42 -8.56 -18.88
CA ARG A 129 -17.38 -8.61 -17.76
C ARG A 129 -17.14 -9.83 -16.86
N GLN A 130 -16.81 -10.99 -17.43
CA GLN A 130 -16.43 -12.18 -16.66
C GLN A 130 -15.18 -11.94 -15.82
N LEU A 131 -14.15 -11.26 -16.37
CA LEU A 131 -12.96 -10.86 -15.63
C LEU A 131 -13.27 -9.96 -14.44
N ILE A 132 -14.09 -8.92 -14.65
CA ILE A 132 -14.48 -7.98 -13.59
C ILE A 132 -15.23 -8.72 -12.47
N SER A 133 -16.21 -9.55 -12.82
CA SER A 133 -16.95 -10.35 -11.84
C SER A 133 -16.04 -11.30 -11.06
N PHE A 134 -15.06 -11.90 -11.72
CA PHE A 134 -14.10 -12.77 -11.08
C PHE A 134 -13.16 -12.00 -10.13
N GLN A 135 -12.71 -10.81 -10.53
CA GLN A 135 -11.93 -9.90 -9.67
C GLN A 135 -12.70 -9.54 -8.39
N GLU A 136 -13.98 -9.22 -8.49
CA GLU A 136 -14.83 -8.93 -7.32
C GLU A 136 -14.96 -10.13 -6.39
N LYS A 137 -15.12 -11.35 -6.94
CA LYS A 137 -15.19 -12.58 -6.15
C LYS A 137 -13.89 -12.83 -5.39
N LEU A 138 -12.74 -12.70 -6.06
CA LEU A 138 -11.43 -12.82 -5.42
C LEU A 138 -11.24 -11.79 -4.30
N LYS A 139 -11.64 -10.55 -4.54
CA LYS A 139 -11.55 -9.48 -3.54
C LYS A 139 -12.31 -9.86 -2.27
N LYS A 140 -13.56 -10.32 -2.40
CA LYS A 140 -14.36 -10.79 -1.25
C LYS A 140 -13.73 -11.97 -0.53
N GLU A 141 -13.14 -12.92 -1.26
CA GLU A 141 -12.48 -14.08 -0.66
C GLU A 141 -11.23 -13.65 0.12
N ILE A 142 -10.43 -12.72 -0.41
CA ILE A 142 -9.29 -12.11 0.29
C ILE A 142 -9.75 -11.38 1.56
N GLU A 143 -10.79 -10.55 1.47
CA GLU A 143 -11.37 -9.85 2.62
C GLU A 143 -11.82 -10.83 3.71
N SER A 144 -12.46 -11.94 3.33
CA SER A 144 -12.88 -12.97 4.30
C SER A 144 -11.70 -13.68 4.97
N LEU A 145 -10.60 -13.91 4.24
CA LEU A 145 -9.39 -14.51 4.78
C LEU A 145 -8.67 -13.56 5.74
N ILE A 146 -8.69 -12.25 5.48
CA ILE A 146 -8.14 -11.23 6.38
C ILE A 146 -8.94 -11.18 7.67
N LEU A 147 -10.28 -11.09 7.57
CA LEU A 147 -11.16 -11.03 8.75
C LEU A 147 -11.02 -12.26 9.65
N ASN A 148 -10.95 -13.46 9.06
CA ASN A 148 -10.74 -14.70 9.82
C ASN A 148 -9.38 -14.72 10.54
N LYS A 149 -8.35 -14.08 9.97
CA LYS A 149 -7.04 -13.97 10.59
C LYS A 149 -7.07 -13.04 11.80
N GLU A 150 -7.73 -11.89 11.67
CA GLU A 150 -7.88 -10.92 12.77
C GLU A 150 -8.68 -11.50 13.95
N LEU A 151 -9.71 -12.31 13.67
CA LEU A 151 -10.47 -13.02 14.70
C LEU A 151 -9.59 -14.05 15.44
N SER A 152 -8.77 -14.84 14.72
CA SER A 152 -7.84 -15.80 15.34
C SER A 152 -6.78 -15.11 16.20
N GLU A 153 -6.22 -13.99 15.74
CA GLU A 153 -5.23 -13.21 16.52
C GLU A 153 -5.83 -12.64 17.81
N ASN A 154 -7.09 -12.17 17.79
CA ASN A 154 -7.78 -11.70 18.98
C ASN A 154 -8.14 -12.84 19.96
N GLU A 155 -8.52 -14.02 19.45
CA GLU A 155 -8.75 -15.21 20.28
C GLU A 155 -7.46 -15.67 20.97
N GLN A 156 -6.32 -15.61 20.28
CA GLN A 156 -5.01 -15.95 20.86
C GLN A 156 -4.59 -14.98 21.97
N LEU A 157 -4.81 -13.67 21.80
CA LEU A 157 -4.58 -12.66 22.85
C LEU A 157 -5.43 -12.94 24.09
N THR A 158 -6.71 -13.29 23.89
CA THR A 158 -7.64 -13.60 24.99
C THR A 158 -7.20 -14.87 25.76
N ILE A 159 -6.73 -15.91 25.05
CA ILE A 159 -6.21 -17.14 25.69
C ILE A 159 -4.91 -16.87 26.44
N GLN A 160 -4.02 -16.03 25.91
CA GLN A 160 -2.78 -15.64 26.56
C GLN A 160 -3.04 -14.84 27.86
N GLU A 161 -3.99 -13.92 27.86
CA GLU A 161 -4.44 -13.19 29.06
C GLU A 161 -5.08 -14.12 30.11
N LEU A 162 -5.86 -15.12 29.67
CA LEU A 162 -6.41 -16.16 30.55
C LEU A 162 -5.32 -17.05 31.18
N CYS A 163 -4.25 -17.35 30.44
CA CYS A 163 -3.12 -18.12 30.97
C CYS A 163 -2.28 -17.32 31.97
N TYR A 164 -2.05 -16.03 31.70
CA TYR A 164 -1.34 -15.12 32.62
C TYR A 164 -2.12 -14.89 33.93
N SER A 165 -3.44 -14.73 33.85
CA SER A 165 -4.29 -14.56 35.04
C SER A 165 -4.40 -15.83 35.90
N GLN A 166 -4.34 -17.03 35.30
CA GLN A 166 -4.27 -18.29 36.05
C GLN A 166 -2.90 -18.53 36.71
N GLN A 167 -1.79 -18.07 36.11
CA GLN A 167 -0.47 -18.12 36.73
C GLN A 167 -0.33 -17.18 37.93
N MET A 168 -1.00 -16.01 37.91
CA MET A 168 -1.03 -15.07 39.04
C MET A 168 -1.91 -15.53 40.22
N ASN A 169 -2.83 -16.48 39.99
CA ASN A 169 -3.66 -17.06 41.06
C ASN A 169 -3.03 -18.28 41.76
N SER A 170 -1.80 -18.68 41.40
CA SER A 170 -1.10 -19.82 42.04
C SER A 170 -0.04 -19.42 43.07
N SER A 171 0.13 -18.13 43.36
CA SER A 171 0.90 -17.68 44.52
C SER A 171 0.49 -16.27 44.91
N CYS A 172 -0.21 -16.16 46.04
CA CYS A 172 -0.09 -15.12 47.08
C CYS A 172 -1.44 -14.84 47.76
N ILE A 173 -1.56 -15.38 48.96
CA ILE A 173 -2.28 -14.73 50.06
C ILE A 173 -1.51 -13.44 50.35
N ILE A 174 -2.10 -12.25 50.18
CA ILE A 174 -1.91 -11.03 51.01
C ILE A 174 -2.91 -9.95 50.54
N LYS A 175 -3.86 -9.69 51.43
CA LYS A 175 -4.57 -8.47 51.86
C LYS A 175 -4.78 -7.28 50.90
N ASP A 176 -6.07 -6.94 50.84
CA ASP A 176 -6.70 -5.68 50.41
C ASP A 176 -5.93 -4.42 50.80
N ASP A 177 -5.65 -3.58 49.80
CA ASP A 177 -5.70 -2.12 49.90
C ASP A 177 -5.99 -1.52 48.51
N ASP A 178 -7.05 -0.71 48.47
CA ASP A 178 -7.51 0.25 47.46
C ASP A 178 -6.86 0.28 46.05
N ILE A 179 -7.53 -0.33 45.08
CA ILE A 179 -7.27 -0.12 43.65
C ILE A 179 -8.08 1.08 43.16
N LYS A 180 -7.39 2.22 42.98
CA LYS A 180 -7.88 3.33 42.15
C LYS A 180 -7.73 2.94 40.68
N ILE A 181 -8.86 2.87 39.98
CA ILE A 181 -8.92 2.72 38.53
C ILE A 181 -8.49 4.06 37.92
N GLU A 182 -7.24 4.14 37.46
CA GLU A 182 -6.81 5.21 36.56
C GLU A 182 -7.40 4.94 35.17
N GLU A 183 -8.11 5.91 34.61
CA GLU A 183 -8.60 5.89 33.24
C GLU A 183 -7.43 5.59 32.28
N TYR A 184 -7.59 4.51 31.52
CA TYR A 184 -6.69 4.08 30.48
C TYR A 184 -6.64 5.16 29.40
N LYS A 185 -5.66 6.07 29.49
CA LYS A 185 -5.32 6.98 28.40
C LYS A 185 -4.80 6.12 27.25
N GLU A 186 -5.59 6.02 26.20
CA GLU A 186 -5.27 5.34 24.95
C GLU A 186 -3.91 5.84 24.45
N THR A 187 -2.85 5.08 24.72
CA THR A 187 -1.48 5.43 24.34
C THR A 187 -1.41 5.40 22.83
N ASP A 188 -1.22 6.58 22.24
CA ASP A 188 -1.07 6.88 20.81
C ASP A 188 -0.49 5.70 19.99
N LYS A 189 -1.33 5.07 19.16
CA LYS A 189 -1.01 3.95 18.24
C LYS A 189 -0.15 4.37 17.03
N TYR A 190 0.70 5.39 17.16
CA TYR A 190 1.47 5.94 16.06
C TYR A 190 2.95 5.65 16.21
N THR A 191 3.57 5.14 15.14
CA THR A 191 5.02 4.99 15.07
C THR A 191 5.63 6.35 14.75
N LYS A 192 6.42 6.88 15.68
CA LYS A 192 7.28 8.03 15.42
C LYS A 192 8.39 7.60 14.47
N ILE A 193 8.52 8.28 13.34
CA ILE A 193 9.63 8.08 12.40
C ILE A 193 10.57 9.27 12.43
N GLN A 194 11.87 9.01 12.35
CA GLN A 194 12.84 10.07 12.14
C GLN A 194 12.93 10.36 10.64
N ILE A 195 12.56 11.57 10.24
CA ILE A 195 12.62 12.01 8.85
C ILE A 195 13.69 13.07 8.65
N LYS A 196 14.26 13.12 7.45
CA LYS A 196 15.19 14.18 6.99
C LYS A 196 14.86 14.55 5.55
N PHE A 197 15.13 15.79 5.15
CA PHE A 197 15.04 16.17 3.75
C PHE A 197 16.09 15.44 2.92
N SER A 198 15.69 14.86 1.80
CA SER A 198 16.62 14.13 0.94
C SER A 198 17.49 15.08 0.13
N GLN A 199 18.80 14.82 0.07
CA GLN A 199 19.72 15.56 -0.78
C GLN A 199 19.43 15.33 -2.28
N GLU A 200 18.87 14.17 -2.63
CA GLU A 200 18.61 13.73 -3.99
C GLU A 200 17.17 14.01 -4.46
N LEU A 201 16.21 14.04 -3.52
CA LEU A 201 14.79 14.19 -3.82
C LEU A 201 14.28 15.62 -3.55
N LYS A 202 14.86 16.59 -4.23
CA LYS A 202 14.49 18.00 -4.10
C LYS A 202 14.65 18.74 -5.42
N TYR A 203 13.95 19.86 -5.56
CA TYR A 203 14.23 20.81 -6.62
C TYR A 203 15.66 21.38 -6.49
N GLU A 204 16.25 21.80 -7.60
CA GLU A 204 17.67 22.20 -7.66
C GLU A 204 17.98 23.40 -6.73
N ASP A 205 17.07 24.37 -6.67
CA ASP A 205 17.22 25.60 -5.87
C ASP A 205 16.98 25.39 -4.36
N ILE A 206 16.57 24.20 -3.92
CA ILE A 206 16.42 23.90 -2.51
C ILE A 206 17.80 23.68 -1.88
N THR A 207 18.14 24.50 -0.89
CA THR A 207 19.33 24.32 -0.04
C THR A 207 18.92 23.65 1.26
N LEU A 208 19.68 22.63 1.66
CA LEU A 208 19.46 21.91 2.92
C LEU A 208 20.49 22.30 3.96
N THR A 209 20.05 22.58 5.19
CA THR A 209 20.93 22.94 6.32
C THR A 209 20.57 22.15 7.58
N LYS A 210 21.34 22.36 8.67
CA LYS A 210 21.14 21.70 9.97
C LYS A 210 20.98 20.17 9.86
N ASN A 211 21.95 19.52 9.19
CA ASN A 211 21.93 18.08 8.94
C ASN A 211 20.63 17.58 8.26
N GLN A 212 20.20 18.31 7.22
CA GLN A 212 18.99 18.04 6.42
C GLN A 212 17.67 18.17 7.19
N LEU A 213 17.65 18.91 8.30
CA LEU A 213 16.42 19.22 9.02
C LEU A 213 15.74 20.49 8.52
N ILE A 214 16.46 21.38 7.83
CA ILE A 214 15.92 22.63 7.30
C ILE A 214 16.06 22.64 5.79
N ALA A 215 14.95 22.89 5.09
CA ALA A 215 14.92 23.16 3.66
C ALA A 215 14.61 24.65 3.41
N GLN A 216 15.38 25.27 2.52
CA GLN A 216 15.24 26.66 2.10
C GLN A 216 15.25 26.74 0.58
N GLY A 217 14.31 27.46 -0.03
CA GLY A 217 14.30 27.69 -1.48
C GLY A 217 12.89 27.81 -2.04
N ASP A 218 12.70 27.27 -3.25
CA ASP A 218 11.42 27.26 -3.97
C ASP A 218 11.13 25.86 -4.50
N LEU A 219 9.83 25.55 -4.67
CA LEU A 219 9.30 24.26 -5.15
C LEU A 219 9.47 23.09 -4.14
N PHE A 220 9.47 21.85 -4.63
CA PHE A 220 9.33 20.66 -3.78
C PHE A 220 10.65 20.18 -3.15
N ALA A 221 10.54 19.73 -1.90
CA ALA A 221 11.53 18.91 -1.22
C ALA A 221 10.84 17.71 -0.55
N LEU A 222 11.37 16.51 -0.78
CA LEU A 222 10.87 15.26 -0.20
C LEU A 222 11.75 14.83 0.98
N CYS A 223 11.15 14.13 1.92
CA CYS A 223 11.84 13.54 3.06
C CYS A 223 12.07 12.03 2.87
N GLU A 224 13.08 11.53 3.56
CA GLU A 224 13.38 10.11 3.74
C GLU A 224 13.30 9.74 5.24
N PRO A 225 12.88 8.50 5.58
CA PRO A 225 12.54 7.41 4.66
C PRO A 225 11.14 7.55 4.02
N VAL A 226 10.86 6.71 3.04
CA VAL A 226 9.48 6.45 2.57
C VAL A 226 8.64 5.96 3.75
N LEU A 227 7.38 6.36 3.79
CA LEU A 227 6.45 5.98 4.85
C LEU A 227 6.15 4.48 4.81
N PRO A 228 6.21 3.76 5.94
CA PRO A 228 5.89 2.33 6.00
C PRO A 228 4.41 2.09 5.68
N MET A 229 4.13 1.25 4.68
CA MET A 229 2.75 0.96 4.22
C MET A 229 1.84 0.29 5.25
N ASN A 230 2.41 -0.28 6.33
CA ASN A 230 1.66 -1.08 7.31
C ASN A 230 1.50 -0.38 8.66
N LEU A 231 1.95 0.86 8.80
CA LEU A 231 1.97 1.57 10.09
C LEU A 231 1.34 2.96 9.96
N SER A 232 0.68 3.37 11.03
CA SER A 232 0.29 4.77 11.20
C SER A 232 1.52 5.57 11.63
N THR A 233 1.80 6.64 10.90
CA THR A 233 3.06 7.38 11.02
C THR A 233 2.81 8.83 11.38
N LYS A 234 3.62 9.39 12.28
CA LYS A 234 3.51 10.79 12.74
C LYS A 234 4.83 11.53 12.55
N PHE A 235 4.77 12.74 11.99
CA PHE A 235 5.89 13.68 11.85
C PHE A 235 5.39 15.13 11.91
N ALA A 236 6.29 16.10 12.00
CA ALA A 236 5.92 17.50 12.14
C ALA A 236 6.88 18.46 11.43
N PHE A 237 6.33 19.58 10.97
CA PHE A 237 7.08 20.68 10.35
C PHE A 237 6.79 21.99 11.07
N LYS A 238 7.85 22.76 11.32
CA LYS A 238 7.78 24.14 11.77
C LYS A 238 7.94 25.08 10.58
N CYS A 239 6.97 25.95 10.39
CA CYS A 239 6.98 26.97 9.34
C CYS A 239 7.78 28.19 9.80
N HIS A 240 8.89 28.54 9.14
CA HIS A 240 9.61 29.78 9.48
C HIS A 240 9.06 31.00 8.73
N GLU A 241 8.32 30.78 7.64
CA GLU A 241 7.67 31.80 6.82
C GLU A 241 6.27 31.34 6.39
N ASP A 242 5.49 32.25 5.82
CA ASP A 242 4.27 31.90 5.08
C ASP A 242 4.65 31.34 3.70
N GLY A 243 3.70 30.72 3.00
CA GLY A 243 3.96 30.20 1.65
C GLY A 243 4.49 28.77 1.60
N ILE A 244 4.28 27.99 2.68
CA ILE A 244 4.74 26.61 2.77
C ILE A 244 3.53 25.68 2.62
N TYR A 245 3.62 24.72 1.70
CA TYR A 245 2.70 23.60 1.59
C TYR A 245 3.25 22.41 2.36
N ILE A 246 2.39 21.70 3.10
CA ILE A 246 2.80 20.59 3.98
C ILE A 246 1.96 19.35 3.69
N GLY A 247 2.59 18.19 3.56
CA GLY A 247 1.88 16.91 3.57
C GLY A 247 2.73 15.74 3.09
N VAL A 248 2.16 14.94 2.19
CA VAL A 248 2.82 13.77 1.61
C VAL A 248 2.66 13.73 0.10
N CYS A 249 3.56 13.03 -0.58
CA CYS A 249 3.48 12.83 -2.02
C CYS A 249 3.96 11.46 -2.47
N ARG A 250 3.52 11.06 -3.68
CA ARG A 250 4.04 9.92 -4.44
C ARG A 250 5.38 10.28 -5.04
N LYS A 251 6.44 9.62 -4.57
CA LYS A 251 7.82 9.92 -4.94
C LYS A 251 8.01 9.96 -6.46
N GLU A 252 7.56 8.93 -7.17
CA GLU A 252 7.76 8.78 -8.61
C GLU A 252 7.08 9.90 -9.43
N LEU A 253 5.86 10.29 -9.08
CA LEU A 253 5.12 11.32 -9.80
C LEU A 253 5.77 12.70 -9.64
N ILE A 254 6.26 13.02 -8.43
CA ILE A 254 6.94 14.29 -8.19
C ILE A 254 8.30 14.33 -8.91
N GLN A 255 9.06 13.24 -8.90
CA GLN A 255 10.31 13.15 -9.66
C GLN A 255 10.07 13.29 -11.17
N LYS A 256 9.04 12.62 -11.71
CA LYS A 256 8.66 12.72 -13.13
C LYS A 256 8.23 14.14 -13.52
N ALA A 257 7.67 14.90 -12.59
CA ALA A 257 7.33 16.30 -12.77
C ALA A 257 8.51 17.26 -12.52
N ASN A 258 9.74 16.74 -12.37
CA ASN A 258 10.93 17.51 -12.00
C ASN A 258 10.70 18.41 -10.78
N PHE A 259 10.05 17.86 -9.74
CA PHE A 259 9.73 18.56 -8.50
C PHE A 259 8.86 19.84 -8.69
N ASN A 260 8.14 19.96 -9.81
CA ASN A 260 7.23 21.06 -10.10
C ASN A 260 5.89 20.56 -10.71
N PRO A 261 5.09 19.78 -9.95
CA PRO A 261 3.81 19.28 -10.42
C PRO A 261 2.77 20.40 -10.56
N LYS A 262 1.86 20.25 -11.53
CA LYS A 262 0.72 21.18 -11.71
C LYS A 262 -0.38 20.89 -10.70
N LEU A 263 -0.29 21.50 -9.52
CA LEU A 263 -1.23 21.28 -8.40
C LEU A 263 -2.70 21.67 -8.69
N ASN A 264 -2.96 22.47 -9.72
CA ASN A 264 -4.32 22.84 -10.11
C ASN A 264 -5.11 21.70 -10.80
N LYS A 265 -4.50 20.53 -11.03
CA LYS A 265 -5.14 19.35 -11.61
C LYS A 265 -5.01 18.18 -10.67
N ILE A 266 -6.02 17.30 -10.63
CA ILE A 266 -5.93 15.98 -10.00
C ILE A 266 -4.83 15.12 -10.65
N GLY A 267 -4.37 14.08 -9.96
CA GLY A 267 -3.29 13.21 -10.45
C GLY A 267 -1.89 13.79 -10.30
N HIS A 268 -1.73 14.95 -9.64
CA HIS A 268 -0.45 15.66 -9.51
C HIS A 268 0.55 14.97 -8.57
N GLY A 269 0.06 14.14 -7.64
CA GLY A 269 0.88 13.23 -6.84
C GLY A 269 1.12 13.69 -5.41
N ALA A 270 0.49 14.77 -4.96
CA ALA A 270 0.65 15.28 -3.61
C ALA A 270 -0.70 15.40 -2.87
N TYR A 271 -0.61 15.39 -1.55
CA TYR A 271 -1.70 15.60 -0.62
C TYR A 271 -1.21 16.68 0.34
N LEU A 272 -1.68 17.92 0.18
CA LEU A 272 -1.09 19.09 0.84
C LEU A 272 -2.16 19.99 1.45
N ILE A 273 -1.80 20.69 2.51
CA ILE A 273 -2.45 21.92 2.95
C ILE A 273 -1.52 23.11 2.73
N PHE A 274 -2.08 24.31 2.58
CA PHE A 274 -1.37 25.58 2.43
C PHE A 274 -1.77 26.56 3.54
N CYS A 275 -0.90 27.53 3.83
CA CYS A 275 -1.03 28.43 4.99
C CYS A 275 -2.34 29.22 5.02
N ASP A 276 -2.95 29.49 3.87
CA ASP A 276 -4.20 30.24 3.77
C ASP A 276 -5.48 29.38 3.95
N GLY A 277 -5.33 28.09 4.24
CA GLY A 277 -6.41 27.11 4.38
C GLY A 277 -6.72 26.32 3.10
N SER A 278 -5.97 26.54 2.02
CA SER A 278 -6.16 25.81 0.76
C SER A 278 -5.68 24.36 0.86
N VAL A 279 -6.41 23.45 0.24
CA VAL A 279 -6.17 22.00 0.22
C VAL A 279 -5.88 21.55 -1.21
N TYR A 280 -4.93 20.63 -1.37
CA TYR A 280 -4.55 20.06 -2.66
C TYR A 280 -4.59 18.55 -2.56
N SER A 281 -5.48 17.94 -3.33
CA SER A 281 -5.72 16.51 -3.32
C SER A 281 -5.39 15.91 -4.67
N HIS A 282 -4.49 14.91 -4.66
CA HIS A 282 -4.21 14.09 -5.83
C HIS A 282 -5.47 13.36 -6.32
N LEU A 283 -6.38 12.97 -5.41
CA LEU A 283 -7.49 12.06 -5.67
C LEU A 283 -8.85 12.75 -5.77
N GLU A 284 -9.17 13.62 -4.81
CA GLU A 284 -10.52 14.17 -4.61
C GLU A 284 -10.66 15.52 -5.33
N LYS A 285 -11.28 15.53 -6.52
CA LYS A 285 -11.41 16.73 -7.37
C LYS A 285 -12.12 17.88 -6.65
N GLU A 286 -13.12 17.56 -5.84
CA GLU A 286 -13.93 18.47 -5.03
C GLU A 286 -13.18 19.08 -3.84
N LYS A 287 -12.05 18.49 -3.42
CA LYS A 287 -11.18 19.05 -2.39
C LYS A 287 -9.97 19.77 -2.98
N ASN A 288 -9.54 19.40 -4.18
CA ASN A 288 -8.37 20.01 -4.80
C ASN A 288 -8.58 21.50 -5.09
N LEU A 289 -7.63 22.33 -4.65
CA LEU A 289 -7.65 23.79 -4.78
C LEU A 289 -8.90 24.42 -4.13
N THR A 290 -9.24 23.98 -2.93
CA THR A 290 -10.37 24.54 -2.15
C THR A 290 -9.93 24.98 -0.76
N LYS A 291 -10.62 25.95 -0.17
CA LYS A 291 -10.32 26.47 1.18
C LYS A 291 -11.10 25.71 2.24
N GLN A 292 -10.60 24.54 2.64
CA GLN A 292 -11.28 23.64 3.59
C GLN A 292 -10.45 23.31 4.84
N SER A 293 -9.15 23.61 4.88
CA SER A 293 -8.32 23.38 6.07
C SER A 293 -8.27 24.61 6.98
N PHE A 294 -7.63 24.44 8.14
CA PHE A 294 -7.28 25.56 9.02
C PHE A 294 -6.18 26.43 8.41
N LYS A 295 -6.09 27.67 8.89
CA LYS A 295 -5.01 28.60 8.54
C LYS A 295 -3.84 28.46 9.50
N TYR A 296 -2.64 28.62 8.97
CA TYR A 296 -1.42 28.67 9.76
C TYR A 296 -0.48 29.75 9.24
N ALA A 297 0.48 30.15 10.08
CA ALA A 297 1.39 31.24 9.81
C ALA A 297 2.81 30.90 10.26
N LYS A 298 3.74 31.84 10.05
CA LYS A 298 5.08 31.81 10.64
C LYS A 298 5.08 31.37 12.11
N ASN A 299 6.00 30.47 12.44
CA ASN A 299 6.23 29.80 13.71
C ASN A 299 5.22 28.72 14.13
N ASP A 300 4.15 28.49 13.37
CA ASP A 300 3.26 27.36 13.64
C ASP A 300 3.99 26.03 13.40
N ILE A 301 3.64 25.03 14.21
CA ILE A 301 4.06 23.64 14.02
C ILE A 301 2.84 22.84 13.57
N ILE A 302 2.98 22.20 12.41
CA ILE A 302 1.96 21.35 11.82
C ILE A 302 2.38 19.90 11.97
N GLN A 303 1.60 19.15 12.73
CA GLN A 303 1.73 17.70 12.84
C GLN A 303 0.97 17.06 11.68
N VAL A 304 1.55 16.01 11.13
CA VAL A 304 0.97 15.21 10.06
C VAL A 304 0.91 13.77 10.53
N ILE A 305 -0.29 13.20 10.49
CA ILE A 305 -0.55 11.80 10.83
C ILE A 305 -1.03 11.11 9.56
N VAL A 306 -0.37 10.02 9.19
CA VAL A 306 -0.70 9.23 8.00
C VAL A 306 -1.09 7.84 8.47
N GLN A 307 -2.36 7.48 8.28
CA GLN A 307 -2.93 6.19 8.68
C GLN A 307 -3.09 5.33 7.43
N MET A 308 -2.11 4.47 7.16
CA MET A 308 -2.09 3.69 5.92
C MET A 308 -3.26 2.70 5.84
N ALA A 309 -3.57 1.97 6.91
CA ALA A 309 -4.70 1.03 6.91
C ALA A 309 -6.04 1.74 6.61
N GLU A 310 -6.22 2.96 7.11
CA GLU A 310 -7.44 3.76 6.92
C GLU A 310 -7.43 4.59 5.63
N GLN A 311 -6.34 4.59 4.86
CA GLN A 311 -6.21 5.43 3.66
C GLN A 311 -6.50 6.91 3.96
N LYS A 312 -5.95 7.41 5.08
CA LYS A 312 -6.27 8.73 5.63
C LYS A 312 -5.00 9.51 5.99
N ILE A 313 -5.03 10.81 5.73
CA ILE A 313 -4.03 11.76 6.21
C ILE A 313 -4.73 12.87 7.01
N THR A 314 -4.15 13.22 8.15
CA THR A 314 -4.65 14.22 9.09
C THR A 314 -3.54 15.23 9.38
N TRP A 315 -3.86 16.52 9.28
CA TRP A 315 -3.00 17.61 9.74
C TRP A 315 -3.57 18.19 11.03
N ILE A 316 -2.70 18.52 11.97
CA ILE A 316 -3.07 19.11 13.25
C ILE A 316 -2.16 20.30 13.51
N LYS A 317 -2.75 21.46 13.76
CA LYS A 317 -2.03 22.64 14.21
C LYS A 317 -1.75 22.52 15.71
N GLN A 318 -0.48 22.38 16.09
CA GLN A 318 -0.10 21.97 17.45
C GLN A 318 -0.62 22.89 18.56
N TYR A 319 -0.69 24.21 18.32
CA TYR A 319 -1.10 25.16 19.36
C TYR A 319 -2.62 25.25 19.56
N THR A 320 -3.40 25.10 18.50
CA THR A 320 -4.87 25.28 18.53
C THR A 320 -5.64 23.96 18.54
N ASN A 321 -4.96 22.84 18.22
CA ASN A 321 -5.58 21.53 17.94
C ASN A 321 -6.63 21.56 16.83
N GLU A 322 -6.61 22.59 15.97
CA GLU A 322 -7.40 22.55 14.74
C GLU A 322 -6.88 21.44 13.85
N GLU A 323 -7.78 20.62 13.35
CA GLU A 323 -7.47 19.47 12.51
C GLU A 323 -8.16 19.52 11.17
N PHE A 324 -7.54 18.91 10.17
CA PHE A 324 -8.13 18.67 8.87
C PHE A 324 -7.73 17.28 8.40
N SER A 325 -8.65 16.54 7.79
CA SER A 325 -8.42 15.18 7.29
C SER A 325 -8.90 15.03 5.86
N MET A 326 -8.20 14.25 5.06
CA MET A 326 -8.71 13.80 3.75
C MET A 326 -8.27 12.39 3.40
N LYS A 327 -8.91 11.85 2.34
CA LYS A 327 -8.63 10.51 1.86
C LYS A 327 -7.31 10.50 1.09
N LEU A 328 -6.58 9.40 1.21
CA LEU A 328 -5.31 9.18 0.55
C LEU A 328 -5.31 7.81 -0.13
N GLU A 329 -4.80 7.74 -1.37
CA GLU A 329 -4.66 6.48 -2.10
C GLU A 329 -3.25 5.91 -1.95
N ILE A 330 -3.17 4.65 -1.48
CA ILE A 330 -1.93 3.92 -1.19
C ILE A 330 -1.70 2.90 -2.30
N ALA A 331 -1.18 3.38 -3.42
CA ALA A 331 -0.78 2.52 -4.53
C ALA A 331 0.75 2.44 -4.68
N GLU A 332 1.48 3.36 -4.07
CA GLU A 332 2.89 3.66 -4.34
C GLU A 332 3.60 4.17 -3.08
N ASP A 333 4.92 4.31 -3.18
CA ASP A 333 5.78 4.89 -2.16
C ASP A 333 5.39 6.35 -1.86
N LEU A 334 4.98 6.59 -0.61
CA LEU A 334 4.65 7.91 -0.10
C LEU A 334 5.80 8.47 0.73
N CYS A 335 6.20 9.71 0.43
CA CYS A 335 7.18 10.46 1.22
C CYS A 335 6.49 11.63 1.93
N PRO A 336 6.91 11.98 3.16
CA PRO A 336 6.67 13.32 3.67
C PRO A 336 7.26 14.34 2.69
N CYS A 337 6.57 15.46 2.49
CA CYS A 337 7.05 16.48 1.59
C CYS A 337 6.56 17.87 1.97
N VAL A 338 7.27 18.84 1.42
CA VAL A 338 6.92 20.26 1.46
C VAL A 338 7.06 20.83 0.07
N GLN A 339 6.23 21.82 -0.25
CA GLN A 339 6.50 22.74 -1.34
C GLN A 339 6.71 24.13 -0.74
N LEU A 340 7.81 24.77 -1.10
CA LEU A 340 8.08 26.15 -0.75
C LEU A 340 7.57 27.02 -1.89
N TRP A 341 6.86 28.10 -1.56
CA TRP A 341 6.34 29.03 -2.54
C TRP A 341 6.35 30.44 -1.97
N GLY A 342 7.14 31.32 -2.57
CA GLY A 342 7.14 32.71 -2.15
C GLY A 342 8.45 33.41 -2.39
N LYS A 343 8.85 34.23 -1.42
CA LYS A 343 10.06 35.04 -1.53
C LYS A 343 11.29 34.13 -1.46
N PRO A 344 12.41 34.54 -2.11
CA PRO A 344 13.71 33.93 -1.89
C PRO A 344 13.97 33.83 -0.38
N GLY A 345 14.26 32.61 0.09
CA GLY A 345 14.53 32.34 1.49
C GLY A 345 13.34 31.87 2.33
N THR A 346 12.25 31.41 1.73
CA THR A 346 11.23 30.63 2.46
C THR A 346 11.86 29.37 3.04
N GLN A 347 11.66 29.10 4.33
CA GLN A 347 12.27 27.99 5.08
C GLN A 347 11.23 27.17 5.84
N VAL A 348 11.49 25.87 5.94
CA VAL A 348 10.72 24.94 6.78
C VAL A 348 11.68 24.00 7.50
N GLU A 349 11.35 23.68 8.74
CA GLU A 349 12.16 22.82 9.60
C GLU A 349 11.37 21.57 10.00
N ILE A 350 11.99 20.41 9.88
CA ILE A 350 11.53 19.16 10.51
C ILE A 350 11.79 19.28 12.01
N VAL A 351 10.75 19.09 12.82
CA VAL A 351 10.86 19.12 14.29
C VAL A 351 10.56 17.76 14.88
N ASP A 352 11.39 17.35 15.83
CA ASP A 352 11.10 16.18 16.66
C ASP A 352 9.95 16.50 17.62
N PHE A 353 9.00 15.58 17.70
CA PHE A 353 7.90 15.62 18.67
C PHE A 353 8.05 14.54 19.73
#